data_AF-A0A941TXY3-F1
#
_entry.id   AF-A0A941TXY3-F1
#
_cell.length_a   1.000
_cell.length_b   1.000
_cell.length_c   1.000
_cell.angle_alpha   90.00
_cell.angle_beta   90.00
_cell.angle_gamma   90.00
#
_symmetry.space_group_name_H-M   'P 1'
#
loop_
_entity.id
_entity.type
_entity.pdbx_description
1 polymer ?
#
loop_
_entity_poly.entity_id
_entity_poly.type
_entity_poly.pdbx_seq_one_letter_code
_entity_poly.pdbx_strand_id
1 'polypeptide(L)'
;MRRTIPPIFLALAAMLVLPAMALGATANVTGTLTGSTLSLSTSATPSFSANLDLGDSTPTYTVPLTIQDTRGTGAGWNATITSTQFTTGGATPSLLATNASTITGVTNVCAGGTCTLPTNAITYPVAVPAAPTAPTAVKFFNAAANTGLGKFTNTPTIGVFVPQSSTAGTYTSTLTISIVSGP
;
A
#
# COMPACT_ATOMS: atom_id res chain seq x y z
N MET A 1 -14.46 38.70 -101.54
CA MET A 1 -13.67 39.04 -100.33
C MET A 1 -13.96 38.02 -99.24
N ARG A 2 -13.08 37.05 -99.02
CA ARG A 2 -13.20 36.04 -97.94
C ARG A 2 -11.95 36.17 -97.07
N ARG A 3 -12.08 36.79 -95.89
CA ARG A 3 -11.02 36.95 -94.90
C ARG A 3 -10.93 35.66 -94.07
N THR A 4 -9.77 35.02 -94.08
CA THR A 4 -9.41 33.88 -93.22
C THR A 4 -8.72 34.40 -91.96
N ILE A 5 -9.23 34.03 -90.78
CA ILE A 5 -8.64 34.30 -89.46
C ILE A 5 -7.93 33.02 -88.99
N PRO A 6 -6.68 33.07 -88.48
CA PRO A 6 -6.01 31.88 -87.97
C PRO A 6 -6.36 31.64 -86.48
N PRO A 7 -6.39 30.37 -86.01
CA PRO A 7 -6.61 30.08 -84.60
C PRO A 7 -5.32 30.24 -83.79
N ILE A 8 -5.45 30.92 -82.64
CA ILE A 8 -4.42 31.07 -81.61
C ILE A 8 -4.33 29.73 -80.84
N PHE A 9 -3.18 29.08 -80.89
CA PHE A 9 -2.88 27.90 -80.08
C PHE A 9 -2.54 28.33 -78.64
N LEU A 10 -3.41 27.97 -77.69
CA LEU A 10 -3.19 28.15 -76.26
C LEU A 10 -2.34 26.97 -75.74
N ALA A 11 -1.08 27.22 -75.40
CA ALA A 11 -0.18 26.20 -74.84
C ALA A 11 -0.47 26.01 -73.34
N LEU A 12 -1.02 24.84 -72.98
CA LEU A 12 -1.27 24.43 -71.60
C LEU A 12 0.02 23.85 -70.99
N ALA A 13 0.68 24.61 -70.11
CA ALA A 13 1.86 24.14 -69.37
C ALA A 13 1.41 23.14 -68.27
N ALA A 14 1.70 21.85 -68.45
CA ALA A 14 1.48 20.83 -67.44
C ALA A 14 2.53 20.97 -66.32
N MET A 15 2.12 21.47 -65.16
CA MET A 15 2.96 21.59 -63.97
C MET A 15 3.13 20.20 -63.32
N LEU A 16 4.31 19.59 -63.49
CA LEU A 16 4.63 18.28 -62.93
C LEU A 16 4.85 18.40 -61.41
N VAL A 17 3.85 18.03 -60.60
CA VAL A 17 3.96 18.00 -59.13
C VAL A 17 4.73 16.74 -58.72
N LEU A 18 6.01 16.89 -58.38
CA LEU A 18 6.82 15.83 -57.78
C LEU A 18 6.36 15.60 -56.33
N PRO A 19 6.12 14.35 -55.89
CA PRO A 19 5.81 14.08 -54.49
C PRO A 19 7.01 14.43 -53.62
N ALA A 20 6.82 15.31 -52.64
CA ALA A 20 7.84 15.64 -51.65
C ALA A 20 8.09 14.41 -50.76
N MET A 21 9.29 13.82 -50.86
CA MET A 21 9.70 12.74 -49.97
C MET A 21 10.16 13.34 -48.64
N ALA A 22 9.49 12.99 -47.54
CA ALA A 22 9.91 13.37 -46.20
C ALA A 22 11.09 12.49 -45.75
N LEU A 23 12.24 13.11 -45.40
CA LEU A 23 13.34 12.42 -44.74
C LEU A 23 13.18 12.58 -43.21
N GLY A 24 13.09 11.46 -42.50
CA GLY A 24 13.11 11.43 -41.05
C GLY A 24 14.45 10.92 -40.52
N ALA A 25 15.00 11.60 -39.51
CA ALA A 25 16.12 11.09 -38.71
C ALA A 25 15.57 10.51 -37.40
N THR A 26 16.13 9.38 -36.96
CA THR A 26 15.83 8.80 -35.65
C THR A 26 17.07 8.89 -34.75
N ALA A 27 16.84 9.16 -33.46
CA ALA A 27 17.88 9.18 -32.45
C ALA A 27 17.41 8.35 -31.26
N ASN A 28 18.31 7.52 -30.72
CA ASN A 28 18.02 6.71 -29.55
C ASN A 28 18.25 7.55 -28.29
N VAL A 29 17.22 7.65 -27.43
CA VAL A 29 17.34 8.26 -26.10
C VAL A 29 17.41 7.14 -25.07
N THR A 30 18.46 7.14 -24.25
CA THR A 30 18.60 6.20 -23.14
C THR A 30 18.55 6.96 -21.82
N GLY A 31 17.88 6.37 -20.82
CA GLY A 31 17.81 6.88 -19.46
C GLY A 31 17.99 5.74 -18.48
N THR A 32 18.68 5.99 -17.37
CA THR A 32 18.85 5.02 -16.28
C THR A 32 18.00 5.44 -15.09
N LEU A 33 17.26 4.49 -14.53
CA LEU A 33 16.46 4.70 -13.32
C LEU A 33 17.07 3.85 -12.20
N THR A 34 17.25 4.45 -11.03
CA THR A 34 17.78 3.77 -9.84
C THR A 34 16.68 3.65 -8.79
N GLY A 35 16.42 2.43 -8.35
CA GLY A 35 15.53 2.16 -7.23
C GLY A 35 16.19 2.50 -5.89
N SER A 36 15.37 2.61 -4.84
CA SER A 36 15.80 2.89 -3.46
C SER A 36 15.42 1.73 -2.53
N THR A 37 14.52 1.94 -1.57
CA THR A 37 14.32 1.03 -0.44
C THR A 37 12.90 0.47 -0.33
N LEU A 38 12.79 -0.64 0.41
CA LEU A 38 11.55 -1.04 1.08
C LEU A 38 11.62 -0.57 2.53
N SER A 39 10.66 0.23 2.99
CA SER A 39 10.63 0.74 4.36
C SER A 39 9.23 0.79 4.94
N LEU A 40 9.18 0.73 6.27
CA LEU A 40 7.98 0.81 7.10
C LEU A 40 8.24 1.78 8.24
N SER A 41 7.30 2.68 8.51
CA SER A 41 7.33 3.53 9.70
C SER A 41 5.92 3.83 10.22
N THR A 42 5.82 4.22 11.48
CA THR A 42 4.59 4.71 12.09
C THR A 42 4.93 5.69 13.20
N SER A 43 4.06 6.68 13.41
CA SER A 43 4.11 7.61 14.54
C SER A 43 2.82 7.53 15.38
N ALA A 44 2.02 6.48 15.17
CA ALA A 44 0.74 6.33 15.83
C ALA A 44 0.92 5.96 17.31
N THR A 45 0.07 6.53 18.16
CA THR A 45 -0.08 6.13 19.57
C THR A 45 -1.50 5.57 19.76
N PRO A 46 -1.79 4.36 19.25
CA PRO A 46 -3.13 3.79 19.30
C PRO A 46 -3.58 3.57 20.75
N SER A 47 -4.88 3.76 20.98
CA SER A 47 -5.52 3.49 22.27
C SER A 47 -6.94 2.98 22.07
N PHE A 48 -7.44 2.25 23.05
CA PHE A 48 -8.82 1.79 23.12
C PHE A 48 -9.33 1.95 24.54
N SER A 49 -10.65 1.92 24.71
CA SER A 49 -11.31 1.92 26.01
C SER A 49 -12.47 0.92 26.02
N ALA A 50 -12.75 0.36 27.18
CA ALA A 50 -13.86 -0.55 27.42
C ALA A 50 -14.58 -0.13 28.71
N ASN A 51 -15.90 -0.32 28.76
CA ASN A 51 -16.70 -0.12 29.95
C ASN A 51 -17.20 -1.49 30.44
N LEU A 52 -16.72 -1.92 31.61
CA LEU A 52 -17.04 -3.23 32.19
C LEU A 52 -18.50 -3.32 32.68
N ASP A 53 -19.21 -2.20 32.82
CA ASP A 53 -20.65 -2.22 33.16
C ASP A 53 -21.52 -2.66 31.97
N LEU A 54 -20.98 -2.64 30.76
CA LEU A 54 -21.69 -2.96 29.51
C LEU A 54 -21.52 -4.42 29.06
N GLY A 55 -20.82 -5.24 29.86
CA GLY A 55 -20.53 -6.63 29.51
C GLY A 55 -19.22 -6.80 28.74
N ASP A 56 -19.09 -7.97 28.11
CA ASP A 56 -17.97 -8.25 27.21
C ASP A 56 -17.96 -7.27 26.05
N SER A 57 -16.78 -6.75 25.69
CA SER A 57 -16.65 -5.76 24.64
C SER A 57 -15.46 -6.06 23.72
N THR A 58 -15.52 -5.53 22.49
CA THR A 58 -14.40 -5.61 21.54
C THR A 58 -14.15 -4.23 20.93
N PRO A 59 -13.64 -3.25 21.72
CA PRO A 59 -13.27 -1.96 21.18
C PRO A 59 -12.20 -2.08 20.09
N THR A 60 -12.17 -1.11 19.19
CA THR A 60 -11.23 -1.10 18.06
C THR A 60 -10.33 0.12 18.10
N TYR A 61 -9.13 -0.03 17.55
CA TYR A 61 -8.20 1.06 17.26
C TYR A 61 -7.53 0.84 15.90
N THR A 62 -6.93 1.89 15.36
CA THR A 62 -6.21 1.84 14.08
C THR A 62 -4.74 2.17 14.24
N VAL A 63 -3.90 1.60 13.38
CA VAL A 63 -2.45 1.85 13.38
C VAL A 63 -2.04 2.29 11.97
N PRO A 64 -2.03 3.59 11.64
CA PRO A 64 -1.57 4.02 10.33
C PRO A 64 -0.06 3.77 10.18
N LEU A 65 0.29 3.04 9.13
CA LEU A 65 1.64 2.68 8.73
C LEU A 65 1.98 3.38 7.42
N THR A 66 3.16 4.02 7.35
CA THR A 66 3.73 4.46 6.08
C THR A 66 4.59 3.35 5.53
N ILE A 67 4.20 2.80 4.37
CA ILE A 67 4.97 1.82 3.62
C ILE A 67 5.51 2.49 2.37
N GLN A 68 6.80 2.31 2.08
CA GLN A 68 7.41 2.76 0.84
C GLN A 68 8.12 1.59 0.17
N ASP A 69 7.74 1.28 -1.06
CA ASP A 69 8.50 0.42 -1.96
C ASP A 69 8.88 1.20 -3.22
N THR A 70 10.10 1.75 -3.22
CA THR A 70 10.68 2.46 -4.36
C THR A 70 11.84 1.68 -4.98
N ARG A 71 11.92 0.36 -4.73
CA ARG A 71 12.99 -0.49 -5.28
C ARG A 71 12.90 -0.66 -6.78
N GLY A 72 11.70 -0.49 -7.35
CA GLY A 72 11.46 -0.61 -8.80
C GLY A 72 11.55 -2.05 -9.33
N THR A 73 11.64 -3.06 -8.47
CA THR A 73 11.84 -4.46 -8.87
C THR A 73 10.55 -5.23 -9.10
N GLY A 74 9.40 -4.75 -8.60
CA GLY A 74 8.14 -5.49 -8.66
C GLY A 74 8.12 -6.77 -7.81
N ALA A 75 9.08 -6.96 -6.90
CA ALA A 75 9.20 -8.19 -6.12
C ALA A 75 8.04 -8.44 -5.14
N GLY A 76 7.23 -7.42 -4.86
CA GLY A 76 6.22 -7.44 -3.80
C GLY A 76 6.84 -7.42 -2.40
N TRP A 77 5.97 -7.51 -1.40
CA TRP A 77 6.34 -7.46 0.01
C TRP A 77 5.20 -8.00 0.89
N ASN A 78 5.51 -8.33 2.13
CA ASN A 78 4.50 -8.65 3.13
C ASN A 78 4.78 -7.96 4.46
N ALA A 79 3.70 -7.66 5.18
CA ALA A 79 3.72 -7.08 6.51
C ALA A 79 3.32 -8.15 7.53
N THR A 80 4.10 -8.24 8.60
CA THR A 80 3.88 -9.16 9.70
C THR A 80 3.64 -8.42 11.00
N ILE A 81 2.90 -9.04 11.92
CA ILE A 81 2.54 -8.48 13.21
C ILE A 81 2.65 -9.52 14.32
N THR A 82 3.09 -9.06 15.48
CA THR A 82 2.99 -9.75 16.77
C THR A 82 2.87 -8.71 17.87
N SER A 83 2.57 -9.13 19.10
CA SER A 83 2.56 -8.23 20.24
C SER A 83 3.04 -8.87 21.52
N THR A 84 3.33 -8.04 22.52
CA THR A 84 3.36 -8.53 23.90
C THR A 84 1.94 -8.67 24.44
N GLN A 85 1.74 -9.55 25.42
CA GLN A 85 0.45 -9.69 26.09
C GLN A 85 0.07 -8.39 26.82
N PHE A 86 -1.19 -7.99 26.72
CA PHE A 86 -1.71 -6.85 27.47
C PHE A 86 -1.57 -7.08 28.97
N THR A 87 -0.95 -6.13 29.67
CA THR A 87 -0.72 -6.20 31.12
C THR A 87 -0.92 -4.84 31.78
N THR A 88 -1.42 -4.84 33.02
CA THR A 88 -1.42 -3.66 33.90
C THR A 88 -0.03 -3.32 34.45
N GLY A 89 0.97 -4.20 34.27
CA GLY A 89 2.28 -4.08 34.90
C GLY A 89 2.23 -4.25 36.43
N GLY A 90 3.34 -3.91 37.08
CA GLY A 90 3.50 -4.02 38.53
C GLY A 90 3.87 -5.44 39.02
N ALA A 91 3.97 -5.59 40.34
CA ALA A 91 4.37 -6.86 40.98
C ALA A 91 3.31 -7.98 40.84
N THR A 92 2.03 -7.59 40.73
CA THR A 92 0.88 -8.49 40.58
C THR A 92 0.05 -8.05 39.38
N PRO A 93 0.50 -8.36 38.15
CA PRO A 93 -0.15 -7.88 36.93
C PRO A 93 -1.46 -8.60 36.66
N SER A 94 -2.45 -7.86 36.16
CA SER A 94 -3.62 -8.43 35.48
C SER A 94 -3.33 -8.51 33.98
N LEU A 95 -3.82 -9.57 33.33
CA LEU A 95 -3.53 -9.90 31.93
C LEU A 95 -4.83 -10.06 31.13
N LEU A 96 -4.84 -9.58 29.88
CA LEU A 96 -5.83 -10.05 28.90
C LEU A 96 -5.34 -11.33 28.23
N ALA A 97 -6.25 -12.06 27.58
CA ALA A 97 -5.92 -13.29 26.86
C ALA A 97 -4.85 -13.05 25.78
N THR A 98 -4.01 -14.06 25.52
CA THR A 98 -2.95 -14.00 24.49
C THR A 98 -3.49 -13.90 23.06
N ASN A 99 -4.78 -14.19 22.86
CA ASN A 99 -5.53 -14.06 21.62
C ASN A 99 -6.58 -12.92 21.68
N ALA A 100 -6.41 -11.95 22.60
CA ALA A 100 -7.35 -10.84 22.73
C ALA A 100 -7.43 -9.94 21.49
N SER A 101 -6.36 -9.87 20.69
CA SER A 101 -6.29 -8.96 19.53
C SER A 101 -6.54 -9.65 18.20
N THR A 102 -7.38 -9.04 17.37
CA THR A 102 -7.66 -9.49 16.00
C THR A 102 -7.67 -8.31 15.02
N ILE A 103 -6.98 -8.45 13.89
CA ILE A 103 -7.09 -7.51 12.77
C ILE A 103 -8.36 -7.86 12.00
N THR A 104 -9.28 -6.91 11.90
CA THR A 104 -10.57 -7.09 11.19
C THR A 104 -10.51 -6.65 9.73
N GLY A 105 -9.52 -5.83 9.39
CA GLY A 105 -9.28 -5.39 8.03
C GLY A 105 -8.16 -4.36 7.97
N VAL A 106 -7.75 -4.05 6.74
CA VAL A 106 -6.70 -3.07 6.46
C VAL A 106 -7.15 -2.21 5.30
N THR A 107 -7.13 -0.89 5.49
CA THR A 107 -7.30 0.05 4.39
C THR A 107 -5.94 0.46 3.84
N ASN A 108 -5.85 0.69 2.53
CA ASN A 108 -4.59 1.08 1.90
C ASN A 108 -4.80 2.19 0.90
N VAL A 109 -4.09 3.31 1.08
CA VAL A 109 -4.23 4.51 0.26
C VAL A 109 -2.86 4.94 -0.26
N CYS A 110 -2.79 5.36 -1.53
CA CYS A 110 -1.57 5.97 -2.08
C CYS A 110 -1.30 7.31 -1.36
N ALA A 111 -0.13 7.42 -0.74
CA ALA A 111 0.23 8.56 0.13
C ALA A 111 0.99 9.67 -0.62
N GLY A 112 1.24 9.49 -1.92
CA GLY A 112 1.86 10.50 -2.78
C GLY A 112 2.56 9.91 -4.00
N GLY A 113 2.69 10.71 -5.06
CA GLY A 113 3.30 10.31 -6.32
C GLY A 113 2.43 9.30 -7.09
N THR A 114 3.08 8.51 -7.95
CA THR A 114 2.43 7.40 -8.66
C THR A 114 2.54 6.13 -7.83
N CYS A 115 1.42 5.43 -7.65
CA CYS A 115 1.39 4.17 -6.94
C CYS A 115 0.77 3.07 -7.80
N THR A 116 1.30 1.85 -7.68
CA THR A 116 0.61 0.63 -8.06
C THR A 116 0.06 0.00 -6.79
N LEU A 117 -1.27 0.06 -6.59
CA LEU A 117 -1.88 -0.42 -5.35
C LEU A 117 -1.52 -1.89 -5.06
N PRO A 118 -1.26 -2.26 -3.80
CA PRO A 118 -0.98 -3.63 -3.42
C PRO A 118 -2.21 -4.51 -3.60
N THR A 119 -2.01 -5.70 -4.17
CA THR A 119 -3.02 -6.76 -4.16
C THR A 119 -2.78 -7.67 -2.96
N ASN A 120 -3.67 -7.57 -1.98
CA ASN A 120 -3.62 -8.35 -0.75
C ASN A 120 -4.40 -9.67 -0.89
N ALA A 121 -3.80 -10.76 -0.43
CA ALA A 121 -4.38 -12.11 -0.43
C ALA A 121 -4.77 -12.60 0.98
N ILE A 122 -4.55 -11.79 2.02
CA ILE A 122 -4.86 -12.17 3.41
C ILE A 122 -6.36 -12.07 3.67
N THR A 123 -6.93 -13.16 4.20
CA THR A 123 -8.32 -13.23 4.67
C THR A 123 -8.41 -12.75 6.13
N TYR A 124 -9.41 -11.92 6.41
CA TYR A 124 -9.68 -11.41 7.76
C TYR A 124 -10.87 -12.14 8.40
N PRO A 125 -10.90 -12.27 9.74
CA PRO A 125 -9.96 -11.70 10.70
C PRO A 125 -8.63 -12.46 10.81
N VAL A 126 -7.55 -11.75 11.16
CA VAL A 126 -6.23 -12.33 11.48
C VAL A 126 -5.96 -12.14 12.97
N ALA A 127 -5.69 -13.23 13.70
CA ALA A 127 -5.31 -13.13 15.11
C ALA A 127 -3.92 -12.49 15.25
N VAL A 128 -3.75 -11.57 16.19
CA VAL A 128 -2.44 -11.01 16.55
C VAL A 128 -1.86 -11.85 17.68
N PRO A 129 -0.80 -12.64 17.44
CA PRO A 129 -0.25 -13.52 18.45
C PRO A 129 0.46 -12.70 19.52
N ALA A 130 0.14 -12.98 20.78
CA ALA A 130 0.71 -12.29 21.93
C ALA A 130 1.23 -13.27 23.00
N ALA A 131 2.29 -12.86 23.70
CA ALA A 131 2.82 -13.54 24.88
C ALA A 131 3.63 -12.53 25.73
N PRO A 132 4.11 -12.85 26.94
CA PRO A 132 4.92 -11.93 27.75
C PRO A 132 6.15 -11.38 27.00
N THR A 133 6.73 -12.21 26.13
CA THR A 133 7.67 -11.79 25.08
C THR A 133 7.01 -12.05 23.73
N ALA A 134 7.14 -11.11 22.79
CA ALA A 134 6.46 -11.20 21.50
C ALA A 134 6.80 -12.54 20.79
N PRO A 135 5.80 -13.37 20.45
CA PRO A 135 6.00 -14.64 19.77
C PRO A 135 6.32 -14.45 18.27
N THR A 136 6.36 -15.56 17.52
CA THR A 136 6.51 -15.50 16.06
C THR A 136 5.40 -14.68 15.42
N ALA A 137 5.79 -13.70 14.61
CA ALA A 137 4.86 -12.84 13.90
C ALA A 137 4.11 -13.58 12.77
N VAL A 138 2.87 -13.16 12.55
CA VAL A 138 2.02 -13.66 11.45
C VAL A 138 1.88 -12.60 10.38
N LYS A 139 1.72 -13.04 9.13
CA LYS A 139 1.42 -12.17 8.01
C LYS A 139 0.00 -11.64 8.13
N PHE A 140 -0.18 -10.33 8.05
CA PHE A 140 -1.51 -9.70 8.09
C PHE A 140 -1.86 -8.91 6.84
N PHE A 141 -0.87 -8.54 6.01
CA PHE A 141 -1.10 -7.87 4.74
C PHE A 141 0.03 -8.21 3.77
N ASN A 142 -0.25 -8.22 2.47
CA ASN A 142 0.79 -8.33 1.46
C ASN A 142 0.50 -7.54 0.17
N ALA A 143 1.57 -7.36 -0.60
CA ALA A 143 1.56 -6.95 -1.98
C ALA A 143 2.07 -8.10 -2.83
N ALA A 144 1.23 -8.62 -3.73
CA ALA A 144 1.63 -9.56 -4.76
C ALA A 144 2.72 -8.98 -5.68
N ALA A 145 3.38 -9.84 -6.45
CA ALA A 145 4.36 -9.41 -7.46
C ALA A 145 3.75 -8.37 -8.42
N ASN A 146 4.56 -7.38 -8.79
CA ASN A 146 4.20 -6.22 -9.61
C ASN A 146 3.13 -5.29 -9.01
N THR A 147 2.83 -5.41 -7.71
CA THR A 147 1.90 -4.55 -6.98
C THR A 147 2.58 -3.92 -5.76
N GLY A 148 1.93 -2.95 -5.11
CA GLY A 148 2.46 -2.32 -3.89
C GLY A 148 3.70 -1.48 -4.13
N LEU A 149 3.83 -0.87 -5.32
CA LEU A 149 4.94 0.01 -5.69
C LEU A 149 4.59 1.47 -5.44
N GLY A 150 5.48 2.22 -4.80
CA GLY A 150 5.28 3.62 -4.40
C GLY A 150 5.16 3.78 -2.90
N LYS A 151 4.49 4.85 -2.46
CA LYS A 151 4.31 5.18 -1.04
C LYS A 151 2.85 5.06 -0.64
N PHE A 152 2.57 4.37 0.46
CA PHE A 152 1.22 4.07 0.92
C PHE A 152 1.04 4.39 2.39
N THR A 153 -0.19 4.75 2.74
CA THR A 153 -0.69 4.66 4.11
C THR A 153 -1.51 3.39 4.23
N ASN A 154 -1.00 2.42 4.97
CA ASN A 154 -1.65 1.17 5.28
C ASN A 154 -2.19 1.24 6.71
N THR A 155 -3.50 1.12 6.91
CA THR A 155 -4.16 1.33 8.20
C THR A 155 -4.92 0.07 8.60
N PRO A 156 -4.28 -0.88 9.31
CA PRO A 156 -4.95 -1.96 10.01
C PRO A 156 -5.91 -1.45 11.09
N THR A 157 -7.07 -2.09 11.19
CA THR A 157 -8.04 -1.96 12.29
C THR A 157 -7.92 -3.19 13.17
N ILE A 158 -7.65 -2.99 14.46
CA ILE A 158 -7.48 -4.04 15.45
C ILE A 158 -8.59 -3.97 16.47
N GLY A 159 -9.32 -5.06 16.65
CA GLY A 159 -10.24 -5.27 17.78
C GLY A 159 -9.51 -5.92 18.95
N VAL A 160 -9.87 -5.51 20.17
CA VAL A 160 -9.35 -6.10 21.42
C VAL A 160 -10.52 -6.63 22.23
N PHE A 161 -10.61 -7.94 22.39
CA PHE A 161 -11.60 -8.54 23.27
C PHE A 161 -11.26 -8.27 24.73
N VAL A 162 -12.18 -7.62 25.43
CA VAL A 162 -12.09 -7.31 26.86
C VAL A 162 -13.28 -7.97 27.57
N PRO A 163 -13.05 -9.07 28.32
CA PRO A 163 -14.08 -9.69 29.14
C PRO A 163 -14.61 -8.74 30.21
N GLN A 164 -15.91 -8.83 30.53
CA GLN A 164 -16.52 -8.10 31.63
C GLN A 164 -15.81 -8.34 32.98
N SER A 165 -15.31 -9.56 33.18
CA SER A 165 -14.61 -9.98 34.40
C SER A 165 -13.16 -9.47 34.49
N SER A 166 -12.72 -8.61 33.58
CA SER A 166 -11.37 -8.05 33.60
C SER A 166 -11.19 -7.11 34.80
N THR A 167 -9.97 -6.98 35.30
CA THR A 167 -9.66 -5.99 36.34
C THR A 167 -9.59 -4.60 35.72
N ALA A 168 -10.24 -3.61 36.32
CA ALA A 168 -10.16 -2.22 35.89
C ALA A 168 -8.72 -1.69 36.04
N GLY A 169 -8.20 -1.04 35.00
CA GLY A 169 -6.85 -0.50 34.98
C GLY A 169 -6.37 -0.16 33.57
N THR A 170 -5.16 0.38 33.47
CA THR A 170 -4.51 0.67 32.19
C THR A 170 -3.72 -0.54 31.74
N TYR A 171 -4.15 -1.16 30.64
CA TYR A 171 -3.42 -2.26 30.00
C TYR A 171 -2.49 -1.71 28.93
N THR A 172 -1.26 -2.20 28.90
CA THR A 172 -0.26 -1.84 27.90
C THR A 172 0.22 -3.08 27.15
N SER A 173 0.51 -2.93 25.86
CA SER A 173 1.08 -3.94 24.97
C SER A 173 1.98 -3.24 23.96
N THR A 174 3.02 -3.93 23.51
CA THR A 174 3.91 -3.48 22.44
C THR A 174 3.60 -4.26 21.18
N LEU A 175 3.07 -3.59 20.15
CA LEU A 175 2.95 -4.15 18.81
C LEU A 175 4.32 -4.10 18.13
N THR A 176 4.72 -5.21 17.52
CA THR A 176 5.89 -5.27 16.65
C THR A 176 5.40 -5.59 15.24
N ILE A 177 5.65 -4.66 14.33
CA ILE A 177 5.24 -4.75 12.92
C ILE A 177 6.52 -4.71 12.08
N SER A 178 6.62 -5.60 11.11
CA SER A 178 7.78 -5.69 10.22
C SER A 178 7.34 -5.83 8.77
N ILE A 179 8.15 -5.31 7.86
CA ILE A 179 7.96 -5.47 6.42
C ILE A 179 9.15 -6.23 5.84
N VAL A 180 8.86 -7.20 4.97
CA VAL A 180 9.90 -8.01 4.30
C VAL A 180 9.62 -8.09 2.81
N SER A 181 10.69 -8.24 2.03
CA SER A 181 10.59 -8.43 0.58
C SER A 181 9.94 -9.78 0.25
N GLY A 182 9.12 -9.79 -0.82
CA GLY A 182 8.40 -10.98 -1.26
C GLY A 182 6.97 -11.05 -0.67
N PRO A 183 5.97 -11.56 -1.42
CA PRO A 183 4.58 -11.60 -0.97
C PRO A 183 4.28 -12.49 0.24
#